data_AF-A0A496XI38-F1
#
_entry.id   AF-A0A496XI38-F1
#
_cell.length_a   1.000
_cell.length_b   1.000
_cell.length_c   1.000
_cell.angle_alpha   90.00
_cell.angle_beta   90.00
_cell.angle_gamma   90.00
#
_symmetry.space_group_name_H-M   'P 1'
#
loop_
_entity.id
_entity.type
_entity.pdbx_description
1 polymer ?
#
loop_
_entity_poly.entity_id
_entity_poly.type
_entity_poly.pdbx_seq_one_letter_code
_entity_poly.pdbx_strand_id
1 'polypeptide(L)'
;MKRIDIIAQNGNTGAHYDIEKKKWGDYLKHVNDVVEGKENGGSTPSQYGLPEGAEDLQDLIEYRHMDFATANIFKACYRLGYKNERIYDLNKIKWFVERLINIEEGNDRDRNT
;
A
#
# COMPACT_ATOMS: atom_id res chain seq x y z
N MET A 1 22.94 17.36 -3.21
CA MET A 1 22.32 16.67 -2.05
C MET A 1 21.10 15.92 -2.58
N LYS A 2 21.16 14.60 -2.72
CA LYS A 2 20.00 13.79 -3.15
C LYS A 2 19.31 13.29 -1.89
N ARG A 3 18.12 13.80 -1.59
CA ARG A 3 17.23 13.25 -0.56
C ARG A 3 16.44 12.11 -1.20
N ILE A 4 16.51 10.93 -0.59
CA ILE A 4 15.59 9.82 -0.88
C ILE A 4 14.71 9.73 0.35
N ASP A 5 13.44 10.08 0.20
CA ASP A 5 12.46 9.94 1.27
C ASP A 5 11.96 8.49 1.25
N ILE A 6 12.36 7.70 2.24
CA ILE A 6 11.81 6.36 2.47
C ILE A 6 10.49 6.54 3.20
N ILE A 7 9.37 6.35 2.49
CA ILE A 7 8.04 6.34 3.11
C ILE A 7 7.88 4.98 3.81
N ALA A 8 8.09 4.95 5.12
CA ALA A 8 7.80 3.78 5.94
C ALA A 8 6.28 3.56 6.05
N GLN A 9 5.86 2.30 5.94
CA GLN A 9 4.47 1.92 6.20
C GLN A 9 4.18 2.04 7.70
N ASN A 10 2.99 2.56 8.01
CA ASN A 10 2.47 2.90 9.34
C ASN A 10 2.98 4.25 9.85
N GLY A 11 2.14 5.26 9.66
CA GLY A 11 2.38 6.61 10.13
C GLY A 11 2.91 6.65 11.56
N ASN A 12 4.09 7.27 11.70
CA ASN A 12 4.70 7.76 12.93
C ASN A 12 5.47 6.74 13.79
N THR A 13 6.78 6.63 13.53
CA THR A 13 7.82 7.10 14.46
C THR A 13 9.14 7.23 13.69
N GLY A 14 9.77 8.40 13.76
CA GLY A 14 11.13 8.62 13.27
C GLY A 14 12.15 7.88 14.12
N ALA A 15 12.20 6.55 14.03
CA ALA A 15 13.28 5.76 14.58
C ALA A 15 14.47 5.86 13.62
N HIS A 16 15.38 6.78 13.91
CA HIS A 16 16.71 6.77 13.32
C HIS A 16 17.40 5.44 13.67
N TYR A 17 17.80 4.67 12.66
CA TYR A 17 18.61 3.47 12.85
C TYR A 17 20.01 3.89 13.31
N ASP A 18 20.27 3.75 14.60
CA ASP A 18 21.57 4.02 15.20
C ASP A 18 22.43 2.73 15.10
N ILE A 19 23.26 2.67 14.07
CA ILE A 19 24.11 1.51 13.73
C ILE A 19 25.12 1.21 14.85
N GLU A 20 25.43 2.18 15.71
CA GLU A 20 26.52 2.07 16.70
C GLU A 20 26.11 1.34 18.01
N LYS A 21 24.82 1.06 18.23
CA LYS A 21 24.33 0.62 19.55
C LYS A 21 24.02 -0.86 19.73
N LYS A 22 24.27 -1.73 18.76
CA LYS A 22 24.08 -3.19 18.95
C LYS A 22 25.40 -3.95 18.97
N LYS A 23 25.64 -4.69 20.05
CA LYS A 23 26.77 -5.62 20.17
C LYS A 23 26.59 -6.73 19.14
N TRP A 24 27.68 -7.08 18.45
CA TRP A 24 27.74 -8.09 17.38
C TRP A 24 27.06 -9.43 17.73
N GLY A 25 27.05 -9.82 19.01
CA GLY A 25 26.36 -11.03 19.49
C GLY A 25 24.84 -11.04 19.31
N ASP A 26 24.19 -9.87 19.38
CA ASP A 26 22.73 -9.77 19.24
C ASP A 26 22.28 -9.87 17.77
N TYR A 27 23.15 -9.45 16.84
CA TYR A 27 22.90 -9.55 15.40
C TYR A 27 22.94 -11.02 14.94
N LEU A 28 23.94 -11.78 15.38
CA LEU A 28 24.05 -13.20 15.05
C LEU A 28 22.88 -14.03 15.59
N LYS A 29 22.38 -13.69 16.78
CA LYS A 29 21.19 -14.35 17.34
C LYS A 29 19.94 -14.05 16.52
N HIS A 30 19.72 -12.79 16.14
CA HIS A 30 18.58 -12.41 15.30
C HIS A 30 18.62 -13.08 13.92
N VAL A 31 19.79 -13.15 13.28
CA VAL A 31 19.95 -13.82 11.99
C VAL A 31 19.66 -15.32 12.11
N ASN A 32 20.13 -15.99 13.17
CA ASN A 32 19.84 -17.40 13.37
C ASN A 32 18.36 -17.67 13.69
N ASP A 33 17.72 -16.80 14.50
CA ASP A 33 16.30 -16.94 14.84
C ASP A 33 15.40 -16.75 13.59
N VAL A 34 15.79 -15.88 12.64
CA VAL A 34 15.13 -15.68 11.34
C VAL A 34 15.36 -16.88 10.40
N VAL A 35 16.58 -17.43 10.36
CA VAL A 35 16.93 -18.57 9.49
C VAL A 35 16.29 -19.88 9.98
N GLU A 36 16.10 -20.06 11.30
CA GLU A 36 15.44 -21.23 11.89
C GLU A 36 13.91 -21.14 11.93
N GLY A 37 13.30 -20.09 11.35
CA GLY A 37 11.86 -20.00 11.15
C GLY A 37 11.02 -20.01 12.43
N LYS A 38 11.59 -19.52 13.55
CA LYS A 38 10.96 -19.53 14.88
C LYS A 38 10.39 -18.18 15.33
N GLU A 39 9.99 -17.33 14.39
CA GLU A 39 9.05 -16.26 14.70
C GLU A 39 7.64 -16.69 14.33
N ASN A 40 6.97 -17.31 15.31
CA ASN A 40 5.52 -17.51 15.34
C ASN A 40 4.79 -16.16 15.51
N GLY A 41 4.99 -15.26 14.55
CA GLY A 41 4.36 -13.94 14.46
C GLY A 41 3.68 -13.81 13.10
N GLY A 42 2.63 -14.61 12.89
CA GLY A 42 1.66 -14.53 11.80
C GLY A 42 2.11 -13.81 10.54
N SER A 43 2.79 -14.52 9.63
CA SER A 43 2.86 -14.08 8.23
C SER A 43 1.46 -14.22 7.63
N THR A 44 0.62 -13.20 7.86
CA THR A 44 -0.36 -12.82 6.85
C THR A 44 0.42 -12.80 5.53
N PRO A 45 -0.04 -13.47 4.45
CA PRO A 45 0.58 -13.31 3.14
C PRO A 45 0.83 -11.81 2.94
N SER A 46 2.08 -11.42 2.67
CA SER A 46 2.51 -10.02 2.63
C SER A 46 1.38 -9.20 2.01
N GLN A 47 0.72 -8.33 2.78
CA GLN A 47 -0.46 -7.58 2.27
C GLN A 47 -0.09 -6.63 1.11
N TYR A 48 1.22 -6.52 0.84
CA TYR A 48 1.87 -5.76 -0.22
C TYR A 48 2.59 -6.66 -1.24
N GLY A 49 2.44 -7.98 -1.14
CA GLY A 49 2.96 -8.92 -2.10
C GLY A 49 2.28 -8.75 -3.45
N LEU A 50 3.07 -8.75 -4.51
CA LEU A 50 2.57 -8.79 -5.88
C LEU A 50 2.33 -10.25 -6.28
N PRO A 51 1.31 -10.54 -7.10
CA PRO A 51 1.16 -11.89 -7.66
C PRO A 51 2.36 -12.24 -8.52
N GLU A 52 2.72 -13.52 -8.52
CA GLU A 52 3.79 -14.02 -9.38
C GLU A 52 3.42 -13.79 -10.85
N GLY A 53 4.34 -13.22 -11.63
CA GLY A 53 4.12 -12.94 -13.04
C GLY A 53 3.25 -11.71 -13.35
N ALA A 54 2.95 -10.85 -12.37
CA ALA A 54 2.27 -9.58 -12.65
C ALA A 54 3.14 -8.66 -13.52
N GLU A 55 2.61 -8.24 -14.66
CA GLU A 55 3.29 -7.35 -15.61
C GLU A 55 2.65 -5.96 -15.65
N ASP A 56 1.35 -5.87 -15.34
CA ASP A 56 0.61 -4.63 -15.43
C ASP A 56 -0.26 -4.32 -14.20
N LEU A 57 -0.88 -3.13 -14.23
CA LEU A 57 -1.74 -2.66 -13.16
C LEU A 57 -3.09 -3.41 -13.10
N GLN A 58 -3.50 -4.02 -14.22
CA GLN A 58 -4.73 -4.78 -14.32
C GLN A 58 -4.60 -6.12 -13.59
N ASP A 59 -3.44 -6.78 -13.65
CA ASP A 59 -3.12 -7.99 -12.88
C ASP A 59 -3.35 -7.78 -11.37
N LEU A 60 -2.91 -6.62 -10.86
CA LEU A 60 -3.07 -6.24 -9.46
C LEU A 60 -4.53 -5.95 -9.08
N ILE A 61 -5.30 -5.41 -10.00
CA ILE A 61 -6.74 -5.12 -9.82
C ILE A 61 -7.53 -6.42 -9.74
N GLU A 62 -7.21 -7.39 -10.60
CA GLU A 62 -7.86 -8.69 -10.66
C GLU A 62 -7.49 -9.55 -9.45
N TYR A 63 -6.19 -9.63 -9.13
CA TYR A 63 -5.70 -10.38 -7.97
C TYR A 63 -6.30 -9.89 -6.64
N ARG A 64 -6.60 -8.59 -6.54
CA ARG A 64 -7.22 -7.98 -5.35
C ARG A 64 -8.74 -7.89 -5.42
N HIS A 65 -9.36 -8.40 -6.49
CA HIS A 65 -10.81 -8.34 -6.72
C HIS A 65 -11.37 -6.92 -6.51
N MET A 66 -10.67 -5.90 -7.00
CA MET A 66 -11.11 -4.52 -6.79
C MET A 66 -12.40 -4.24 -7.58
N ASP A 67 -13.37 -3.63 -6.93
CA ASP A 67 -14.57 -3.14 -7.60
C ASP A 67 -14.24 -1.98 -8.56
N PHE A 68 -15.22 -1.59 -9.38
CA PHE A 68 -15.04 -0.54 -10.39
C PHE A 68 -14.53 0.80 -9.82
N ALA A 69 -15.02 1.21 -8.65
CA ALA A 69 -14.62 2.47 -8.02
C ALA A 69 -13.20 2.36 -7.46
N THR A 70 -12.92 1.31 -6.70
CA THR A 70 -11.60 1.03 -6.12
C THR A 70 -10.52 0.90 -7.20
N ALA A 71 -10.81 0.20 -8.29
CA ALA A 71 -9.90 0.08 -9.44
C ALA A 71 -9.59 1.44 -10.08
N ASN A 72 -10.58 2.32 -10.22
CA ASN A 72 -10.36 3.66 -10.78
C ASN A 72 -9.55 4.57 -9.85
N ILE A 73 -9.76 4.48 -8.54
CA ILE A 73 -8.93 5.15 -7.53
C ILE A 73 -7.49 4.67 -7.67
N PHE A 74 -7.27 3.35 -7.70
CA PHE A 74 -5.94 2.77 -7.80
C PHE A 74 -5.21 3.20 -9.09
N LYS A 75 -5.88 3.14 -10.25
CA LYS A 75 -5.34 3.63 -11.53
C LYS A 75 -5.00 5.13 -11.48
N ALA A 76 -5.82 5.96 -10.83
CA ALA A 76 -5.56 7.39 -10.69
C ALA A 76 -4.38 7.68 -9.75
N CYS A 77 -4.27 6.95 -8.64
CA CYS A 77 -3.10 7.03 -7.75
C CYS A 77 -1.82 6.65 -8.48
N TYR A 78 -1.82 5.57 -9.26
CA TYR A 78 -0.64 5.12 -10.02
C TYR A 78 -0.17 6.15 -11.06
N ARG A 79 -1.11 6.83 -11.74
CA ARG A 79 -0.78 7.89 -12.73
C ARG A 79 -0.43 9.23 -12.10
N LEU A 80 -0.65 9.41 -10.80
CA LEU A 80 -0.52 10.71 -10.16
C LEU A 80 0.91 11.26 -10.30
N GLY A 81 1.04 12.40 -10.98
CA GLY A 81 2.34 13.03 -11.24
C GLY A 81 3.07 12.52 -12.49
N TYR A 82 2.50 11.56 -13.22
CA TYR A 82 3.03 11.12 -14.52
C TYR A 82 2.61 12.06 -15.66
N LYS A 83 1.42 12.66 -15.58
CA LYS A 83 0.91 13.66 -16.54
C LYS A 83 0.83 15.04 -15.88
N ASN A 84 0.79 16.09 -16.71
CA ASN A 84 0.50 17.47 -16.28
C ASN A 84 -0.96 17.67 -15.80
N GLU A 85 -1.71 16.59 -15.60
CA GLU A 85 -3.13 16.57 -15.24
C GLU A 85 -3.34 16.14 -13.77
N ARG A 86 -2.40 16.49 -12.88
CA ARG A 86 -2.43 16.05 -11.48
C ARG A 86 -3.74 16.41 -10.76
N ILE A 87 -4.31 17.57 -11.04
CA ILE A 87 -5.61 17.99 -10.50
C ILE A 87 -6.75 17.10 -11.01
N TYR A 88 -6.69 16.64 -12.26
CA TYR A 88 -7.69 15.72 -12.81
C TYR A 88 -7.68 14.40 -12.06
N ASP A 89 -6.51 13.78 -11.86
CA ASP A 89 -6.41 12.52 -11.11
C ASP A 89 -6.86 12.69 -9.65
N LEU A 90 -6.52 13.80 -8.98
CA LEU A 90 -6.99 14.10 -7.63
C LEU A 90 -8.52 14.25 -7.56
N ASN A 91 -9.12 14.96 -8.51
CA ASN A 91 -10.58 15.11 -8.58
C ASN A 91 -11.26 13.76 -8.86
N LYS A 92 -10.66 12.92 -9.70
CA LYS A 92 -11.16 11.57 -9.98
C LYS A 92 -11.13 10.69 -8.74
N ILE A 93 -10.01 10.71 -7.99
CA ILE A 93 -9.89 9.99 -6.72
C ILE A 93 -10.98 10.47 -5.75
N LYS A 94 -11.10 11.79 -5.55
CA LYS A 94 -12.11 12.38 -4.67
C LYS A 94 -13.53 11.91 -5.02
N TRP A 95 -13.90 11.98 -6.29
CA TRP A 95 -15.24 11.58 -6.75
C TRP A 95 -15.56 10.12 -6.43
N PHE A 96 -14.64 9.19 -6.70
CA PHE A 96 -14.86 7.77 -6.41
C PHE A 96 -14.87 7.48 -4.91
N VAL A 97 -14.05 8.17 -4.12
CA VAL A 97 -14.03 8.03 -2.66
C VAL A 97 -15.36 8.52 -2.06
N GLU A 98 -15.85 9.70 -2.46
CA GLU A 98 -17.15 10.21 -2.02
C GLU A 98 -18.29 9.25 -2.37
N ARG A 99 -18.24 8.64 -3.57
CA ARG A 99 -19.20 7.61 -3.97
C ARG A 99 -19.15 6.39 -3.06
N LEU A 100 -17.96 5.87 -2.75
CA LEU A 100 -17.81 4.71 -1.86
C LEU A 100 -18.30 5.02 -0.45
N ILE A 101 -17.97 6.21 0.09
CA ILE A 101 -18.49 6.66 1.40
C ILE A 101 -20.02 6.67 1.40
N ASN A 102 -20.64 7.25 0.37
CA ASN A 102 -22.11 7.28 0.28
C ASN A 102 -22.74 5.87 0.22
N ILE A 103 -22.07 4.90 -0.42
CA ILE A 103 -22.54 3.51 -0.46
C ILE A 103 -22.45 2.87 0.93
N GLU A 104 -21.32 3.02 1.62
CA GLU A 104 -21.09 2.47 2.96
C GLU A 104 -22.01 3.10 4.02
N GLU A 105 -22.29 4.40 3.92
CA GLU A 105 -23.26 5.10 4.76
C GLU A 105 -24.71 4.72 4.41
N GLY A 106 -24.95 4.04 3.29
CA GLY A 106 -26.27 3.65 2.82
C GLY A 106 -27.08 4.79 2.20
N ASN A 107 -26.43 5.89 1.83
CA ASN A 107 -27.03 7.07 1.20
C ASN A 107 -27.34 6.84 -0.30
N ASP A 108 -26.76 5.81 -0.93
CA ASP A 108 -26.89 5.56 -2.38
C ASP A 108 -28.03 4.58 -2.76
N ARG A 109 -28.98 4.29 -1.86
CA ARG A 109 -30.08 3.33 -2.11
C ARG A 109 -31.11 3.78 -3.17
N ASP A 110 -31.05 5.02 -3.63
CA ASP A 110 -32.07 5.63 -4.48
C ASP A 110 -31.69 5.75 -5.98
N ARG A 111 -30.53 5.22 -6.41
CA ARG A 111 -30.09 5.29 -7.83
C ARG A 111 -30.38 4.02 -8.65
N ASN A 112 -31.36 3.24 -8.23
CA ASN A 112 -31.91 2.15 -9.04
C ASN A 112 -33.25 2.58 -9.67
N THR A 113 -33.17 3.53 -10.61
CA THR A 113 -34.19 3.83 -11.63
C THR A 113 -33.51 4.09 -12.95
#